data_AF-A0A974BNW4-F1
#
_entry.id   AF-A0A974BNW4-F1
#
_cell.length_a   1.000
_cell.length_b   1.000
_cell.length_c   1.000
_cell.angle_alpha   90.00
_cell.angle_beta   90.00
_cell.angle_gamma   90.00
#
_symmetry.space_group_name_H-M   'P 1'
#
loop_
_entity.id
_entity.type
_entity.pdbx_description
1 polymer ?
#
loop_
_entity_poly.entity_id
_entity_poly.type
_entity_poly.pdbx_seq_one_letter_code
_entity_poly.pdbx_strand_id
1 'polypeptide(L)'
;MSQTNTVEQQGLTYAYSEEEAARIIGLDTGNSGFLSIPGNRNLQRLLDKEKRRLVGLELHSTTLTEYYRVKRIPRGLRVNLRPTIFTDNVDFKQKYEQILNKCSFDILLLNIEFLQREIPAAKQRVTDIERELKALTPIEEYKKLLTQIDSNLAEHRRDIEERKRSKFQRDSEDYRAGQVYRWTEGESSPRTSESRDVITQRQFNSQQPQHRQYQRGRG
;
A
#
# COMPACT_ATOMS: atom_id res chain seq x y z
N MET A 1 27.38 57.11 43.03
CA MET A 1 26.04 56.71 42.57
C MET A 1 26.03 55.20 42.50
N SER A 2 25.13 54.61 43.28
CA SER A 2 24.94 53.17 43.47
C SER A 2 24.35 52.50 42.23
N GLN A 3 24.79 51.27 41.94
CA GLN A 3 23.95 50.08 41.71
C GLN A 3 24.87 48.93 41.25
N THR A 4 25.26 48.05 42.18
CA THR A 4 24.64 46.75 42.55
C THR A 4 25.19 45.58 41.74
N ASN A 5 25.90 44.71 42.45
CA ASN A 5 26.11 43.30 42.12
C ASN A 5 24.81 42.63 41.67
N THR A 6 24.89 41.82 40.63
CA THR A 6 24.11 40.59 40.55
C THR A 6 25.04 39.45 40.17
N VAL A 7 25.37 38.66 41.18
CA VAL A 7 25.89 37.30 41.02
C VAL A 7 24.75 36.49 40.43
N GLU A 8 24.86 36.05 39.19
CA GLU A 8 24.14 34.88 38.72
C GLU A 8 25.16 33.77 38.45
N GLN A 9 25.34 32.93 39.47
CA GLN A 9 25.76 31.55 39.28
C GLN A 9 24.71 30.85 38.41
N GLN A 10 24.80 31.03 37.10
CA GLN A 10 24.22 30.11 36.13
C GLN A 10 25.22 28.97 36.01
N GLY A 11 24.75 27.74 36.26
CA GLY A 11 25.58 26.55 36.38
C GLY A 11 26.64 26.48 35.29
N LEU A 12 27.89 26.20 35.69
CA LEU A 12 29.06 25.99 34.84
C LEU A 12 28.78 24.92 33.78
N THR A 13 28.08 25.30 32.72
CA THR A 13 27.86 24.45 31.55
C THR A 13 28.93 24.88 30.58
N TYR A 14 30.07 24.22 30.65
CA TYR A 14 31.11 24.37 29.65
C TYR A 14 30.50 24.08 28.28
N ALA A 15 30.64 25.03 27.35
CA ALA A 15 30.14 24.93 25.99
C ALA A 15 31.26 25.36 25.03
N TYR A 16 31.50 24.55 24.00
CA TYR A 16 32.43 24.88 22.94
C TYR A 16 31.86 26.00 22.07
N SER A 17 32.70 26.96 21.67
CA SER A 17 32.30 27.95 20.66
C SER A 17 32.24 27.30 19.27
N GLU A 18 31.50 27.89 18.32
CA GLU A 18 31.43 27.40 16.93
C GLU A 18 32.83 27.37 16.28
N GLU A 19 33.71 28.32 16.62
CA GLU A 19 35.08 28.35 16.14
C GLU A 19 35.96 27.25 16.75
N GLU A 20 35.70 26.87 18.01
CA GLU A 20 36.32 25.69 18.64
C GLU A 20 35.80 24.40 18.04
N ALA A 21 34.49 24.28 17.82
CA ALA A 21 33.88 23.12 17.18
C ALA A 21 34.43 22.91 15.76
N ALA A 22 34.52 23.96 14.95
CA ALA A 22 35.06 23.90 13.59
C ALA A 22 36.54 23.48 13.57
N ARG A 23 37.34 23.97 14.52
CA ARG A 23 38.75 23.55 14.67
C ARG A 23 38.86 22.09 15.08
N ILE A 24 38.05 21.64 16.04
CA ILE A 24 38.04 20.25 16.53
C ILE A 24 37.61 19.29 15.40
N ILE A 25 36.57 19.64 14.65
CA ILE A 25 36.07 18.82 13.53
C ILE A 25 37.07 18.84 12.36
N GLY A 26 37.71 19.97 12.06
CA GLY A 26 38.70 20.08 10.99
C GLY A 26 40.00 19.31 11.24
N LEU A 27 40.27 18.89 12.48
CA LEU A 27 41.38 18.00 12.84
C LEU A 27 41.05 16.52 12.63
N ASP A 28 39.78 16.18 12.40
CA ASP A 28 39.38 14.81 12.08
C ASP A 28 39.91 14.44 10.69
N THR A 29 40.77 13.43 10.66
CA THR A 29 41.34 12.85 9.43
C THR A 29 40.66 11.54 9.05
N GLY A 30 39.63 11.15 9.79
CA GLY A 30 38.84 9.95 9.54
C GLY A 30 38.06 10.02 8.23
N ASN A 31 38.02 8.90 7.51
CA ASN A 31 37.11 8.76 6.37
C ASN A 31 35.70 8.46 6.90
N SER A 32 34.81 9.45 6.85
CA SER A 32 33.40 9.32 7.25
C SER A 32 32.56 8.42 6.33
N GLY A 33 33.14 7.91 5.24
CA GLY A 33 32.46 7.05 4.26
C GLY A 33 31.78 5.83 4.88
N PHE A 34 32.28 5.29 6.00
CA PHE A 34 31.65 4.17 6.72
C PHE A 34 30.26 4.50 7.30
N LEU A 35 30.01 5.77 7.64
CA LEU A 35 28.71 6.25 8.12
C LEU A 35 27.69 6.41 6.98
N SER A 36 28.18 6.58 5.76
CA SER A 36 27.37 6.74 4.54
C SER A 36 27.08 5.41 3.84
N ILE A 37 27.63 4.28 4.32
CA ILE A 37 27.33 2.96 3.73
C ILE A 37 25.87 2.62 4.05
N PRO A 38 24.96 2.55 3.06
CA PRO A 38 23.60 2.09 3.31
C PRO A 38 23.66 0.67 3.87
N GLY A 39 23.17 0.49 5.10
CA GLY A 39 23.19 -0.82 5.76
C GLY A 39 22.49 -1.86 4.89
N ASN A 40 23.20 -2.95 4.57
CA ASN A 40 22.74 -4.05 3.70
C ASN A 40 21.32 -4.53 4.06
N ARG A 41 20.99 -4.62 5.36
CA ARG A 41 19.65 -5.00 5.87
C ARG A 41 18.51 -4.13 5.34
N ASN A 42 18.74 -2.85 5.07
CA ASN A 42 17.72 -1.95 4.52
C ASN A 42 17.45 -2.26 3.05
N LEU A 43 18.50 -2.55 2.27
CA LEU A 43 18.37 -2.94 0.86
C LEU A 43 17.68 -4.30 0.70
N GLN A 44 17.93 -5.27 1.59
CA GLN A 44 17.23 -6.57 1.57
C GLN A 44 15.71 -6.41 1.75
N ARG A 45 15.30 -5.60 2.74
CA ARG A 45 13.88 -5.30 2.98
C ARG A 45 13.26 -4.53 1.82
N LEU A 46 14.01 -3.60 1.24
CA LEU A 46 13.56 -2.84 0.08
C LEU A 46 13.37 -3.75 -1.14
N LEU A 47 14.28 -4.70 -1.36
CA LEU A 47 14.17 -5.69 -2.43
C LEU A 47 12.92 -6.57 -2.28
N ASP A 48 12.69 -7.14 -1.09
CA ASP A 48 11.49 -7.95 -0.83
C ASP A 48 10.21 -7.13 -1.07
N LYS A 49 10.16 -5.89 -0.56
CA LYS A 49 9.04 -4.98 -0.74
C LYS A 49 8.78 -4.68 -2.23
N GLU A 50 9.82 -4.35 -2.99
CA GLU A 50 9.67 -3.97 -4.40
C GLU A 50 9.32 -5.19 -5.27
N LYS A 51 9.88 -6.37 -4.98
CA LYS A 51 9.47 -7.61 -5.66
C LYS A 51 8.01 -7.97 -5.36
N ARG A 52 7.55 -7.86 -4.11
CA ARG A 52 6.13 -8.08 -3.75
C ARG A 52 5.21 -7.10 -4.47
N ARG A 53 5.59 -5.81 -4.50
CA ARG A 53 4.87 -4.77 -5.27
C ARG A 53 4.78 -5.15 -6.75
N LEU A 54 5.89 -5.56 -7.37
CA LEU A 54 5.94 -5.98 -8.77
C LEU A 54 4.99 -7.15 -9.05
N VAL A 55 5.02 -8.20 -8.24
CA VAL A 55 4.08 -9.34 -8.35
C VAL A 55 2.63 -8.86 -8.29
N GLY A 56 2.32 -7.95 -7.36
CA GLY A 56 0.99 -7.35 -7.23
C GLY A 56 0.55 -6.60 -8.49
N LEU A 57 1.44 -5.79 -9.08
CA LEU A 57 1.19 -5.03 -10.31
C LEU A 57 0.97 -5.96 -11.51
N GLU A 58 1.83 -6.94 -11.71
CA GLU A 58 1.73 -7.90 -12.82
C GLU A 58 0.43 -8.69 -12.75
N LEU A 59 0.11 -9.30 -11.59
CA LEU A 59 -1.13 -10.03 -11.42
C LEU A 59 -2.36 -9.13 -11.55
N HIS A 60 -2.27 -7.85 -11.17
CA HIS A 60 -3.36 -6.89 -11.40
C HIS A 60 -3.58 -6.62 -12.88
N SER A 61 -2.52 -6.35 -13.62
CA SER A 61 -2.55 -6.09 -15.07
C SER A 61 -3.12 -7.30 -15.82
N THR A 62 -2.61 -8.51 -15.55
CA THR A 62 -3.11 -9.74 -16.15
C THR A 62 -4.60 -9.92 -15.87
N THR A 63 -5.03 -9.74 -14.62
CA THR A 63 -6.43 -9.94 -14.26
C THR A 63 -7.36 -8.93 -14.93
N LEU A 64 -7.02 -7.65 -14.95
CA LEU A 64 -7.84 -6.64 -15.63
C LEU A 64 -7.90 -6.87 -17.14
N THR A 65 -6.78 -7.30 -17.74
CA THR A 65 -6.74 -7.68 -19.16
C THR A 65 -7.71 -8.82 -19.46
N GLU A 66 -7.78 -9.84 -18.59
CA GLU A 66 -8.76 -10.92 -18.74
C GLU A 66 -10.20 -10.42 -18.62
N TYR A 67 -10.51 -9.58 -17.63
CA TYR A 67 -11.82 -8.93 -17.53
C TYR A 67 -12.22 -8.20 -18.82
N TYR A 68 -11.28 -7.45 -19.40
CA TYR A 68 -11.51 -6.75 -20.67
C TYR A 68 -11.78 -7.72 -21.84
N ARG A 69 -11.00 -8.80 -21.94
CA ARG A 69 -11.14 -9.83 -22.99
C ARG A 69 -12.51 -10.49 -22.95
N VAL A 70 -12.97 -10.87 -21.76
CA VAL A 70 -14.28 -11.52 -21.58
C VAL A 70 -15.45 -10.54 -21.49
N LYS A 71 -15.21 -9.23 -21.71
CA LYS A 71 -16.21 -8.16 -21.64
C LYS A 71 -16.98 -8.14 -20.31
N ARG A 72 -16.25 -8.23 -19.20
CA ARG A 72 -16.80 -8.14 -17.83
C ARG A 72 -16.18 -6.99 -17.06
N ILE A 73 -17.00 -6.36 -16.22
CA ILE A 73 -16.59 -5.29 -15.32
C ILE A 73 -16.48 -5.87 -13.90
N PRO A 74 -15.29 -5.80 -13.26
CA PRO A 74 -15.13 -6.21 -11.86
C PRO A 74 -16.12 -5.49 -10.96
N ARG A 75 -16.69 -6.15 -9.94
CA ARG A 75 -17.67 -5.54 -9.01
C ARG A 75 -17.23 -4.18 -8.47
N GLY A 76 -15.95 -4.04 -8.12
CA GLY A 76 -15.40 -2.81 -7.55
C GLY A 76 -15.25 -1.65 -8.55
N LEU A 77 -15.38 -1.89 -9.85
CA LEU A 77 -15.33 -0.87 -10.91
C LEU A 77 -16.69 -0.58 -11.53
N ARG A 78 -17.74 -1.31 -11.15
CA ARG A 78 -19.10 -1.04 -11.63
C ARG A 78 -19.59 0.27 -11.04
N VAL A 79 -19.92 1.24 -11.89
CA VAL A 79 -20.53 2.50 -11.45
C VAL A 79 -21.94 2.21 -10.93
N ASN A 80 -22.17 2.47 -9.63
CA ASN A 80 -23.46 2.21 -8.95
C ASN A 80 -24.40 3.43 -8.98
N LEU A 81 -24.54 4.05 -10.14
CA LEU A 81 -25.53 5.10 -10.36
C LEU A 81 -26.86 4.48 -10.79
N ARG A 82 -27.96 5.00 -10.27
CA ARG A 82 -29.31 4.56 -10.60
C ARG A 82 -30.11 5.76 -11.11
N PRO A 83 -30.87 5.61 -12.20
CA PRO A 83 -31.76 6.67 -12.64
C PRO A 83 -32.86 6.92 -11.60
N THR A 84 -33.10 8.18 -11.26
CA THR A 84 -34.14 8.64 -10.33
C THR A 84 -35.42 9.08 -11.03
N ILE A 85 -35.33 9.36 -12.32
CA ILE A 85 -36.45 9.74 -13.19
C ILE A 85 -36.65 8.65 -14.25
N PHE A 86 -37.89 8.54 -14.75
CA PHE A 86 -38.26 7.55 -15.76
C PHE A 86 -37.95 6.09 -15.35
N THR A 87 -38.15 5.76 -14.08
CA THR A 87 -37.85 4.42 -13.52
C THR A 87 -38.67 3.30 -14.16
N ASP A 88 -39.84 3.63 -14.71
CA ASP A 88 -40.73 2.66 -15.36
C ASP A 88 -40.40 2.52 -16.86
N ASN A 89 -39.62 3.44 -17.42
CA ASN A 89 -39.18 3.38 -18.81
C ASN A 89 -38.00 2.41 -18.95
N VAL A 90 -38.27 1.24 -19.53
CA VAL A 90 -37.29 0.18 -19.74
C VAL A 90 -36.17 0.61 -20.71
N ASP A 91 -36.52 1.30 -21.81
CA ASP A 91 -35.54 1.79 -22.79
C ASP A 91 -34.58 2.81 -22.18
N PHE A 92 -35.10 3.73 -21.36
CA PHE A 92 -34.28 4.70 -20.64
C PHE A 92 -33.30 4.02 -19.68
N LYS A 93 -33.77 3.06 -18.88
CA LYS A 93 -32.93 2.26 -17.97
C LYS A 93 -31.83 1.53 -18.70
N GLN A 94 -32.15 0.90 -19.83
CA GLN A 94 -31.20 0.15 -20.63
C GLN A 94 -30.10 1.07 -21.21
N LYS A 95 -30.48 2.22 -21.78
CA LYS A 95 -29.51 3.20 -22.29
C LYS A 95 -28.64 3.78 -21.18
N TYR A 96 -29.22 4.07 -20.02
CA TYR A 96 -28.50 4.55 -18.84
C TYR A 96 -27.44 3.53 -18.38
N GLU A 97 -27.81 2.25 -18.29
CA GLU A 97 -26.89 1.17 -17.95
C GLU A 97 -25.74 1.05 -18.97
N GLN A 98 -26.04 1.11 -20.27
CA GLN A 98 -25.02 1.04 -21.32
C GLN A 98 -23.98 2.16 -21.20
N ILE A 99 -24.41 3.37 -20.85
CA ILE A 99 -23.49 4.51 -20.62
C ILE A 99 -22.59 4.24 -19.42
N LEU A 100 -23.14 3.74 -18.30
CA LEU A 100 -22.36 3.39 -17.11
C LEU A 100 -21.38 2.24 -17.37
N ASN A 101 -21.80 1.25 -18.15
CA ASN A 101 -20.96 0.13 -18.58
C ASN A 101 -19.77 0.66 -19.36
N LYS A 102 -20.01 1.52 -20.35
CA LYS A 102 -18.94 2.16 -21.14
C LYS A 102 -17.96 2.91 -20.23
N CYS A 103 -18.46 3.75 -19.33
CA CYS A 103 -17.61 4.49 -18.38
C CYS A 103 -16.75 3.54 -17.52
N SER A 104 -17.35 2.47 -17.00
CA SER A 104 -16.64 1.47 -16.18
C SER A 104 -15.56 0.74 -16.98
N PHE A 105 -15.81 0.43 -18.26
CA PHE A 105 -14.81 -0.15 -19.17
C PHE A 105 -13.67 0.82 -19.49
N ASP A 106 -13.98 2.10 -19.72
CA ASP A 106 -12.97 3.13 -19.97
C ASP A 106 -12.04 3.28 -18.76
N ILE A 107 -12.58 3.26 -17.54
CA ILE A 107 -11.77 3.22 -16.29
C ILE A 107 -10.91 1.96 -16.21
N LEU A 108 -11.46 0.81 -16.60
CA LEU A 108 -10.71 -0.45 -16.62
C LEU A 108 -9.52 -0.39 -17.60
N LEU A 109 -9.71 0.19 -18.79
CA LEU A 109 -8.63 0.42 -19.76
C LEU A 109 -7.58 1.41 -19.25
N LEU A 110 -8.00 2.53 -18.65
CA LEU A 110 -7.10 3.50 -18.03
C LEU A 110 -6.18 2.84 -17.00
N ASN A 111 -6.74 1.97 -16.15
CA ASN A 111 -5.94 1.22 -15.19
C ASN A 111 -4.93 0.29 -15.86
N ILE A 112 -5.31 -0.42 -16.93
CA ILE A 112 -4.40 -1.29 -17.69
C ILE A 112 -3.24 -0.47 -18.29
N GLU A 113 -3.55 0.68 -18.91
CA GLU A 113 -2.56 1.57 -19.51
C GLU A 113 -1.50 2.01 -18.50
N PHE A 114 -1.93 2.48 -17.32
CA PHE A 114 -0.99 2.93 -16.28
C PHE A 114 -0.21 1.77 -15.66
N LEU A 115 -0.82 0.59 -15.52
CA LEU A 115 -0.11 -0.62 -15.07
C LEU A 115 0.98 -1.04 -16.07
N GLN A 116 0.71 -0.94 -17.38
CA GLN A 116 1.69 -1.27 -18.42
C GLN A 116 2.91 -0.33 -18.41
N ARG A 117 2.75 0.92 -17.96
CA ARG A 117 3.87 1.86 -17.76
C ARG A 117 4.64 1.61 -16.46
N GLU A 118 3.91 1.31 -15.37
CA GLU A 118 4.50 1.15 -14.04
C GLU A 118 5.27 -0.17 -13.89
N ILE A 119 4.83 -1.26 -14.53
CA ILE A 119 5.49 -2.57 -14.42
C ILE A 119 6.96 -2.53 -14.89
N PRO A 120 7.30 -1.98 -16.07
CA PRO A 120 8.69 -1.82 -16.49
C PRO A 120 9.52 -0.98 -15.52
N ALA A 121 8.96 0.12 -15.00
CA ALA A 121 9.64 0.97 -14.02
C ALA A 121 9.93 0.21 -12.71
N ALA A 122 8.99 -0.58 -12.21
CA ALA A 122 9.19 -1.43 -11.04
C ALA A 122 10.24 -2.53 -11.29
N LYS A 123 10.24 -3.16 -12.48
CA LYS A 123 11.28 -4.13 -12.87
C LYS A 123 12.67 -3.52 -12.86
N GLN A 124 12.80 -2.29 -13.37
CA GLN A 124 14.07 -1.57 -13.36
C GLN A 124 14.53 -1.31 -11.92
N ARG A 125 13.65 -0.82 -11.04
CA ARG A 125 13.98 -0.62 -9.62
C ARG A 125 14.44 -1.90 -8.93
N VAL A 126 13.77 -3.02 -9.16
CA VAL A 126 14.22 -4.33 -8.64
C VAL A 126 15.63 -4.66 -9.13
N THR A 127 15.89 -4.48 -10.42
CA THR A 127 17.20 -4.76 -11.03
C THR A 127 18.30 -3.89 -10.43
N ASP A 128 18.03 -2.60 -10.19
CA ASP A 128 18.99 -1.68 -9.61
C ASP A 128 19.32 -2.05 -8.14
N ILE A 129 18.30 -2.40 -7.35
CA ILE A 129 18.49 -2.87 -5.97
C ILE A 129 19.27 -4.19 -5.93
N GLU A 130 18.96 -5.14 -6.81
CA GLU A 130 19.69 -6.42 -6.90
C GLU A 130 21.17 -6.19 -7.26
N ARG A 131 21.46 -5.28 -8.19
CA ARG A 131 22.82 -4.92 -8.58
C ARG A 131 23.60 -4.33 -7.40
N GLU A 132 23.00 -3.39 -6.68
CA GLU A 132 23.62 -2.77 -5.50
C GLU A 132 23.86 -3.80 -4.39
N LEU A 133 22.86 -4.63 -4.11
CA LEU A 133 22.95 -5.66 -3.09
C LEU A 133 24.02 -6.71 -3.40
N LYS A 134 24.15 -7.11 -4.68
CA LYS A 134 25.19 -8.03 -5.13
C LYS A 134 26.61 -7.44 -5.00
N ALA A 135 26.76 -6.13 -5.15
CA ALA A 135 28.05 -5.45 -4.99
C ALA A 135 28.49 -5.37 -3.51
N LEU A 136 27.53 -5.29 -2.57
CA LEU A 136 27.77 -5.10 -1.15
C LEU A 136 27.76 -6.39 -0.31
N THR A 137 27.42 -7.53 -0.93
CA THR A 137 27.18 -8.79 -0.21
C THR A 137 28.05 -9.91 -0.77
N PRO A 138 28.67 -10.76 0.08
CA PRO A 138 29.32 -11.98 -0.38
C PRO A 138 28.37 -12.85 -1.23
N ILE A 139 28.91 -13.46 -2.28
CA ILE A 139 28.11 -14.18 -3.30
C ILE A 139 27.22 -15.27 -2.68
N GLU A 140 27.73 -16.02 -1.70
CA GLU A 140 26.98 -17.11 -1.07
C GLU A 140 25.83 -16.61 -0.18
N GLU A 141 26.04 -15.51 0.55
CA GLU A 141 24.98 -14.86 1.34
C GLU A 141 23.91 -14.25 0.42
N TYR A 142 24.33 -13.64 -0.69
CA TYR A 142 23.43 -13.09 -1.70
C TYR A 142 22.54 -14.17 -2.32
N LYS A 143 23.11 -15.31 -2.71
CA LYS A 143 22.35 -16.45 -3.24
C LYS A 143 21.32 -16.96 -2.23
N LYS A 144 21.75 -17.17 -0.97
CA LYS A 144 20.86 -17.65 0.10
C LYS A 144 19.69 -16.69 0.33
N LEU A 145 19.96 -15.39 0.34
CA LEU A 145 18.93 -14.37 0.47
C LEU A 145 17.92 -14.41 -0.69
N LEU A 146 18.40 -14.50 -1.94
CA LEU A 146 17.51 -14.58 -3.10
C LEU A 146 16.59 -15.80 -3.02
N THR A 147 17.13 -16.98 -2.67
CA THR A 147 16.31 -18.19 -2.49
C THR A 147 15.22 -18.00 -1.43
N GLN A 148 15.55 -17.34 -0.32
CA GLN A 148 14.57 -17.05 0.73
C GLN A 148 13.48 -16.07 0.25
N ILE A 149 13.87 -14.99 -0.43
CA ILE A 149 12.94 -14.01 -0.98
C ILE A 149 12.02 -14.67 -2.02
N ASP A 150 12.59 -15.47 -2.94
CA ASP A 150 11.82 -16.12 -3.99
C ASP A 150 10.82 -17.14 -3.43
N SER A 151 11.18 -17.87 -2.37
CA SER A 151 10.24 -18.75 -1.66
C SER A 151 9.08 -17.98 -1.04
N ASN A 152 9.35 -16.87 -0.36
CA ASN A 152 8.32 -16.01 0.23
C ASN A 152 7.43 -15.34 -0.84
N LEU A 153 8.02 -15.00 -2.00
CA LEU A 153 7.30 -14.44 -3.13
C LEU A 153 6.39 -15.45 -3.79
N ALA A 154 6.78 -16.72 -3.87
CA ALA A 154 5.93 -17.78 -4.42
C ALA A 154 4.64 -17.94 -3.61
N GLU A 155 4.75 -17.95 -2.28
CA GLU A 155 3.58 -17.97 -1.37
C GLU A 155 2.72 -16.71 -1.57
N HIS A 156 3.34 -15.52 -1.53
CA HIS A 156 2.63 -14.26 -1.72
C HIS A 156 1.89 -14.20 -3.07
N ARG A 157 2.51 -14.69 -4.13
CA ARG A 157 1.93 -14.78 -5.48
C ARG A 157 0.71 -15.68 -5.46
N ARG A 158 0.81 -16.87 -4.88
CA ARG A 158 -0.29 -17.84 -4.76
C ARG A 158 -1.50 -17.24 -4.05
N ASP A 159 -1.28 -16.54 -2.94
CA ASP A 159 -2.37 -15.89 -2.18
C ASP A 159 -3.08 -14.79 -2.97
N ILE A 160 -2.33 -14.02 -3.77
CA ILE A 160 -2.91 -13.01 -4.64
C ILE A 160 -3.70 -13.67 -5.77
N GLU A 161 -3.14 -14.70 -6.40
CA GLU A 161 -3.80 -15.45 -7.49
C GLU A 161 -5.10 -16.09 -7.03
N GLU A 162 -5.13 -16.76 -5.89
CA GLU A 162 -6.33 -17.39 -5.33
C GLU A 162 -7.44 -16.36 -5.07
N ARG A 163 -7.10 -15.23 -4.45
CA ARG A 163 -8.06 -14.14 -4.20
C ARG A 163 -8.57 -13.53 -5.51
N LYS A 164 -7.72 -13.34 -6.51
CA LYS A 164 -8.12 -12.80 -7.82
C LYS A 164 -9.00 -13.79 -8.58
N ARG A 165 -8.67 -15.09 -8.55
CA ARG A 165 -9.46 -16.17 -9.15
C ARG A 165 -10.84 -16.27 -8.53
N SER A 166 -10.92 -16.25 -7.19
CA SER A 166 -12.19 -16.27 -6.45
C SER A 166 -13.06 -15.06 -6.82
N LYS A 167 -12.48 -13.85 -6.88
CA LYS A 167 -13.19 -12.64 -7.33
C LYS A 167 -13.67 -12.78 -8.78
N PHE A 168 -12.81 -13.26 -9.68
CA PHE A 168 -13.15 -13.44 -11.09
C PHE A 168 -14.29 -14.44 -11.30
N GLN A 169 -14.26 -15.57 -10.59
CA GLN A 169 -15.34 -16.57 -10.65
C GLN A 169 -16.66 -15.99 -10.12
N ARG A 170 -16.63 -15.37 -8.95
CA ARG A 170 -17.79 -14.71 -8.34
C ARG A 170 -18.38 -13.63 -9.24
N ASP A 171 -17.53 -12.85 -9.89
CA ASP A 171 -17.97 -11.81 -10.82
C ASP A 171 -18.53 -12.46 -12.11
N SER A 172 -17.99 -13.60 -12.55
CA SER A 172 -18.51 -14.38 -13.69
C SER A 172 -19.90 -14.94 -13.42
N GLU A 173 -20.16 -15.37 -12.18
CA GLU A 173 -21.48 -15.85 -11.75
C GLU A 173 -22.55 -14.75 -11.80
N ASP A 174 -22.20 -13.49 -11.47
CA ASP A 174 -23.14 -12.37 -11.63
C ASP A 174 -23.61 -12.22 -13.08
N TYR A 175 -22.66 -12.29 -14.03
CA TYR A 175 -22.97 -12.16 -15.45
C TYR A 175 -23.80 -13.34 -15.94
N ARG A 176 -23.52 -14.56 -15.45
CA ARG A 176 -24.33 -15.75 -15.79
C ARG A 176 -25.76 -15.66 -15.23
N ALA A 177 -25.93 -15.08 -14.06
CA ALA A 177 -27.21 -14.96 -13.38
C ALA A 177 -27.99 -13.67 -13.74
N GLY A 178 -27.45 -12.79 -14.59
CA GLY A 178 -28.06 -11.49 -14.90
C GLY A 178 -27.98 -10.46 -13.76
N GLN A 179 -27.28 -10.76 -12.67
CA GLN A 179 -27.25 -9.98 -11.42
C GLN A 179 -26.21 -8.85 -11.41
N VAL A 180 -25.77 -8.37 -12.58
CA VAL A 180 -24.74 -7.33 -12.69
C VAL A 180 -25.26 -6.00 -12.14
N TYR A 181 -26.53 -5.69 -12.40
CA TYR A 181 -27.23 -4.49 -11.95
C TYR A 181 -28.55 -4.88 -11.26
N ARG A 182 -28.53 -5.12 -9.95
CA ARG A 182 -29.71 -5.57 -9.19
C ARG A 182 -30.91 -4.60 -9.20
N TRP A 183 -30.76 -3.37 -9.68
CA TRP A 183 -31.87 -2.42 -9.77
C TRP A 183 -32.72 -2.58 -11.04
N THR A 184 -32.30 -3.43 -12.00
CA THR A 184 -33.07 -3.70 -13.23
C THR A 184 -34.14 -4.78 -13.02
N GLU A 185 -33.94 -5.71 -12.09
CA GLU A 185 -34.93 -6.71 -11.71
C GLU A 185 -35.78 -6.19 -10.54
N GLY A 186 -37.10 -6.25 -10.73
CA GLY A 186 -38.06 -5.65 -9.83
C GLY A 186 -38.00 -6.24 -8.44
N GLU A 187 -37.29 -5.59 -7.52
CA GLU A 187 -37.65 -5.58 -6.10
C GLU A 187 -36.96 -4.43 -5.36
N SER A 188 -37.80 -3.64 -4.73
CA SER A 188 -37.53 -2.81 -3.57
C SER A 188 -36.66 -3.54 -2.54
N SER A 189 -35.35 -3.32 -2.56
CA SER A 189 -34.53 -3.53 -1.37
C SER A 189 -34.52 -2.22 -0.58
N PRO A 190 -35.06 -2.17 0.65
CA PRO A 190 -34.93 -1.00 1.50
C PRO A 190 -33.45 -0.72 1.66
N ARG A 191 -33.06 0.55 1.51
CA ARG A 191 -31.76 1.02 1.94
C ARG A 191 -31.59 0.65 3.41
N THR A 192 -30.87 -0.43 3.73
CA THR A 192 -30.20 -0.55 5.01
C THR A 192 -29.06 0.46 4.98
N SER A 193 -29.39 1.68 5.37
CA SER A 193 -28.45 2.65 5.89
C SER A 193 -27.90 2.10 7.20
N GLU A 194 -26.89 1.23 7.15
CA GLU A 194 -26.14 0.87 8.34
C GLU A 194 -24.74 0.36 7.99
N SER A 195 -23.76 0.95 8.68
CA SER A 195 -22.36 0.54 8.82
C SER A 195 -21.43 0.74 7.61
N ARG A 196 -21.16 2.01 7.29
CA ARG A 196 -19.79 2.43 6.97
C ARG A 196 -19.09 2.83 8.25
N ASP A 197 -18.72 1.85 9.05
CA ASP A 197 -17.63 1.98 9.99
C ASP A 197 -16.98 0.61 10.17
N VAL A 198 -15.66 0.63 10.30
CA VAL A 198 -14.75 -0.51 10.52
C VAL A 198 -14.35 -1.28 9.25
N ILE A 199 -13.24 -0.86 8.63
CA ILE A 199 -11.98 -1.61 8.47
C ILE A 199 -10.90 -0.60 8.07
N THR A 200 -10.44 0.18 9.04
CA THR A 200 -9.16 0.91 8.93
C THR A 200 -8.52 1.06 10.31
N GLN A 201 -8.29 -0.06 11.00
CA GLN A 201 -7.35 -0.13 12.14
C GLN A 201 -7.17 -1.59 12.56
N ARG A 202 -6.35 -2.33 11.82
CA ARG A 202 -5.68 -3.55 12.32
C ARG A 202 -4.25 -3.56 11.85
N GLN A 203 -3.48 -2.61 12.36
CA GLN A 203 -2.02 -2.63 12.47
C GLN A 203 -1.64 -1.34 13.17
N PHE A 204 -1.60 -1.36 14.51
CA PHE A 204 -0.83 -0.49 15.41
C PHE A 204 -1.38 -0.71 16.82
N ASN A 205 -0.89 -1.75 17.50
CA ASN A 205 -0.13 -1.63 18.75
C ASN A 205 -0.06 -2.99 19.46
N SER A 206 1.14 -3.54 19.46
CA SER A 206 1.60 -4.50 20.45
C SER A 206 2.26 -3.73 21.60
N GLN A 207 1.93 -4.13 22.84
CA GLN A 207 2.59 -3.78 24.11
C GLN A 207 2.18 -2.38 24.63
N GLN A 208 1.79 -2.16 25.90
CA GLN A 208 2.33 -2.68 27.17
C GLN A 208 1.38 -2.29 28.37
N PRO A 209 1.76 -2.42 29.66
CA PRO A 209 1.31 -3.43 30.63
C PRO A 209 0.24 -2.98 31.66
N GLN A 210 -0.18 -3.97 32.46
CA GLN A 210 -1.17 -3.94 33.54
C GLN A 210 -0.91 -2.88 34.62
N HIS A 211 -1.95 -2.15 35.03
CA HIS A 211 -1.97 -1.38 36.28
C HIS A 211 -3.16 -1.76 37.17
N ARG A 212 -2.82 -2.01 38.44
CA ARG A 212 -3.60 -2.52 39.58
C ARG A 212 -4.98 -1.88 39.78
N GLN A 213 -5.98 -2.73 40.01
CA GLN A 213 -7.24 -2.36 40.67
C GLN A 213 -6.99 -2.06 42.16
N TYR A 214 -7.39 -0.88 42.61
CA TYR A 214 -7.64 -0.59 44.02
C TYR A 214 -9.13 -0.75 44.29
N GLN A 215 -9.47 -1.69 45.18
CA GLN A 215 -10.78 -1.82 45.80
C GLN A 215 -11.08 -0.56 46.63
N ARG A 216 -12.29 0.01 46.48
CA ARG A 216 -12.91 0.84 47.50
C ARG A 216 -14.19 0.16 47.96
N GLY A 217 -14.13 -0.43 49.15
CA GLY A 217 -15.30 -0.65 49.98
C GLY A 217 -15.80 0.69 50.53
N ARG A 218 -17.11 0.80 50.68
CA ARG A 218 -17.75 1.74 51.59
C ARG A 218 -18.80 0.95 52.38
N GLY A 219 -18.63 1.01 53.70
CA GLY A 219 -19.73 0.85 54.64
C GLY A 219 -20.55 2.13 54.75
#